data_AF-A0A5J5CZP7-F1
#
_entry.id   AF-A0A5J5CZP7-F1
#
_cell.length_a   1.000
_cell.length_b   1.000
_cell.length_c   1.000
_cell.angle_alpha   90.00
_cell.angle_beta   90.00
_cell.angle_gamma   90.00
#
_symmetry.space_group_name_H-M   'P 1'
#
loop_
_entity.id
_entity.type
_entity.pdbx_description
1 polymer ?
#
loop_
_entity_poly.entity_id
_entity_poly.type
_entity_poly.pdbx_seq_one_letter_code
_entity_poly.pdbx_strand_id
1 'polypeptide(L)'
;MYDNTKIIIAADVCYDDDLTDGFFRTLYRLCSNFPRTCTIFISIEKRMNFTLRHMDVSCDAYNHFRHCLSQLQALVDGCSFRVQQLPSTCAQFLLYERIEQLELWKVTATPLPLDQWSDSEPVLSGPGPGRPSRSDSS
;
A
#
# COMPACT_ATOMS: atom_id res chain seq x y z
N MET A 1 5.48 -16.12 -14.26
CA MET A 1 4.47 -17.20 -14.02
C MET A 1 3.22 -16.65 -13.31
N TYR A 2 3.26 -15.47 -12.69
CA TYR A 2 2.11 -14.87 -11.97
C TYR A 2 1.52 -13.64 -12.68
N ASP A 3 1.94 -13.38 -13.93
CA ASP A 3 1.71 -12.16 -14.69
C ASP A 3 0.24 -11.96 -15.11
N ASN A 4 -0.57 -13.02 -14.98
CA ASN A 4 -2.02 -13.01 -15.21
C ASN A 4 -2.84 -12.99 -13.90
N THR A 5 -2.20 -12.90 -12.73
CA THR A 5 -2.90 -12.81 -11.45
C THR A 5 -3.67 -11.49 -11.38
N LYS A 6 -4.99 -11.60 -11.25
CA LYS A 6 -5.90 -10.45 -11.08
C LYS A 6 -6.43 -10.31 -9.67
N ILE A 7 -6.45 -11.40 -8.92
CA ILE A 7 -7.03 -11.49 -7.59
C ILE A 7 -6.08 -12.23 -6.67
N ILE A 8 -5.82 -11.65 -5.50
CA ILE A 8 -5.18 -12.31 -4.36
C ILE A 8 -6.20 -12.33 -3.22
N ILE A 9 -6.30 -13.45 -2.52
CA ILE A 9 -7.15 -13.59 -1.33
C ILE A 9 -6.25 -14.05 -0.20
N ALA A 10 -6.29 -13.35 0.93
CA ALA A 10 -5.57 -13.67 2.14
C ALA A 10 -6.54 -13.68 3.32
N ALA A 11 -6.57 -14.78 4.04
CA ALA A 11 -7.34 -14.95 5.25
C ALA A 11 -6.45 -15.64 6.27
N ASP A 12 -6.57 -15.29 7.54
CA ASP A 12 -5.87 -16.02 8.60
C ASP A 12 -4.33 -15.91 8.44
N VAL A 13 -3.82 -14.69 8.15
CA VAL A 13 -2.38 -14.44 7.91
C VAL A 13 -1.74 -13.36 8.79
N CYS A 14 -2.52 -12.58 9.55
CA CYS A 14 -2.01 -11.48 10.38
C CYS A 14 -2.22 -11.80 11.87
N TYR A 15 -1.17 -12.28 12.56
CA TYR A 15 -1.23 -12.71 13.97
C TYR A 15 -0.08 -12.21 14.83
N ASP A 16 1.10 -12.10 14.25
CA ASP A 16 2.27 -11.45 14.83
C ASP A 16 2.89 -10.49 13.81
N ASP A 17 3.76 -9.62 14.30
CA ASP A 17 4.31 -8.53 13.51
C ASP A 17 5.23 -9.02 12.39
N ASP A 18 6.03 -10.06 12.64
CA ASP A 18 6.99 -10.60 11.66
C ASP A 18 6.27 -11.27 10.47
N LEU A 19 5.23 -12.07 10.75
CA LEU A 19 4.40 -12.67 9.69
C LEU A 19 3.65 -11.60 8.89
N THR A 20 3.12 -10.60 9.58
CA THR A 20 2.42 -9.48 8.95
C THR A 20 3.36 -8.71 8.03
N ASP A 21 4.56 -8.36 8.49
CA ASP A 21 5.60 -7.69 7.70
C ASP A 21 6.02 -8.53 6.49
N GLY A 22 6.22 -9.83 6.69
CA GLY A 22 6.52 -10.78 5.62
C GLY A 22 5.43 -10.82 4.55
N PHE A 23 4.16 -10.82 4.96
CA PHE A 23 3.01 -10.78 4.08
C PHE A 23 2.99 -9.49 3.25
N PHE A 24 3.07 -8.32 3.88
CA PHE A 24 3.04 -7.03 3.17
C PHE A 24 4.23 -6.85 2.23
N ARG A 25 5.43 -7.26 2.64
CA ARG A 25 6.63 -7.24 1.79
C ARG A 25 6.46 -8.14 0.56
N THR A 26 5.86 -9.32 0.74
CA THR A 26 5.60 -10.24 -0.38
C THR A 26 4.54 -9.68 -1.31
N LEU A 27 3.46 -9.13 -0.76
CA LEU A 27 2.38 -8.51 -1.52
C LEU A 27 2.89 -7.33 -2.36
N TYR A 28 3.68 -6.44 -1.76
CA TYR A 28 4.32 -5.33 -2.47
C TYR A 28 5.17 -5.84 -3.63
N ARG A 29 6.09 -6.79 -3.37
CA ARG A 29 6.96 -7.35 -4.42
C ARG A 29 6.17 -7.98 -5.56
N LEU A 30 5.10 -8.73 -5.26
CA LEU A 30 4.26 -9.32 -6.30
C LEU A 30 3.56 -8.23 -7.13
N CYS A 31 2.91 -7.29 -6.46
CA CYS A 31 2.12 -6.25 -7.11
C CYS A 31 2.95 -5.30 -7.95
N SER A 32 4.15 -4.91 -7.50
CA SER A 32 5.06 -4.06 -8.27
C SER A 32 5.60 -4.73 -9.53
N ASN A 33 5.53 -6.06 -9.62
CA ASN A 33 5.95 -6.81 -10.81
C ASN A 33 4.77 -7.22 -11.71
N PHE A 34 3.52 -6.96 -11.32
CA PHE A 34 2.39 -7.30 -12.16
C PHE A 34 2.20 -6.29 -13.31
N PRO A 35 2.03 -6.76 -14.56
CA PRO A 35 1.85 -5.87 -15.71
C PRO A 35 0.45 -5.22 -15.74
N ARG A 36 -0.44 -5.58 -14.82
CA ARG A 36 -1.84 -5.17 -14.80
C ARG A 36 -2.31 -4.96 -13.37
N THR A 37 -3.42 -4.24 -13.23
CA THR A 37 -4.09 -4.05 -11.94
C THR A 37 -4.45 -5.38 -11.29
N CYS A 38 -4.12 -5.51 -10.00
CA CYS A 38 -4.47 -6.64 -9.16
C CYS A 38 -5.35 -6.17 -8.00
N THR A 39 -6.39 -6.96 -7.67
CA THR A 39 -7.25 -6.73 -6.51
C THR A 39 -6.92 -7.73 -5.42
N ILE A 40 -6.64 -7.26 -4.21
CA ILE A 40 -6.33 -8.09 -3.06
C ILE A 40 -7.48 -7.98 -2.07
N PHE A 41 -7.99 -9.11 -1.61
CA PHE A 41 -8.93 -9.19 -0.50
C PHE A 41 -8.20 -9.77 0.72
N ILE A 42 -8.27 -9.06 1.84
CA ILE A 42 -7.65 -9.45 3.10
C ILE A 42 -8.74 -9.52 4.16
N SER A 43 -8.92 -10.67 4.79
CA SER A 43 -9.79 -10.78 5.96
C SER A 43 -8.94 -10.82 7.24
N ILE A 44 -9.34 -10.04 8.24
CA ILE A 44 -8.67 -10.01 9.55
C ILE A 44 -9.69 -10.04 10.69
N GLU A 45 -9.40 -10.84 11.71
CA GLU A 45 -10.18 -10.91 12.94
C GLU A 45 -9.51 -10.07 14.03
N LYS A 46 -10.26 -9.17 14.67
CA LYS A 46 -9.80 -8.41 15.84
C LYS A 46 -9.77 -9.31 17.07
N ARG A 47 -8.60 -9.87 17.38
CA ARG A 47 -8.35 -10.60 18.63
C ARG A 47 -7.96 -9.63 19.74
N MET A 48 -8.93 -9.33 20.60
CA MET A 48 -8.71 -8.50 21.78
C MET A 48 -7.96 -9.30 22.85
N ASN A 49 -6.76 -8.84 23.21
CA ASN A 49 -5.96 -9.41 24.27
C ASN A 49 -6.22 -8.67 25.58
N PHE A 50 -6.69 -9.38 26.59
CA PHE A 50 -6.77 -8.86 27.95
C PHE A 50 -5.44 -9.10 28.65
N THR A 51 -4.75 -8.03 29.02
CA THR A 51 -3.50 -8.16 29.78
C THR A 51 -3.77 -7.91 31.26
N LEU A 52 -3.48 -8.91 32.10
CA LEU A 52 -3.61 -8.77 33.56
C LEU A 52 -2.65 -7.70 34.13
N ARG A 53 -1.60 -7.33 33.38
CA ARG A 53 -0.60 -6.33 33.81
C ARG A 53 -1.10 -4.89 33.68
N HIS A 54 -2.03 -4.60 32.76
CA HIS A 54 -2.48 -3.25 32.49
C HIS A 54 -4.00 -3.04 32.61
N MET A 55 -4.79 -4.09 32.90
CA MET A 55 -6.27 -4.03 32.91
C MET A 55 -6.83 -3.36 31.65
N ASP A 56 -6.13 -3.54 30.53
CA ASP A 56 -6.41 -2.88 29.26
C ASP A 56 -6.63 -3.92 28.17
N VAL A 57 -7.46 -3.55 27.19
CA VAL A 57 -7.85 -4.38 26.06
C VAL A 57 -7.02 -3.95 24.85
N SER A 58 -5.99 -4.72 24.49
CA SER A 58 -5.15 -4.42 23.32
C SER A 58 -5.56 -5.25 22.11
N CYS A 59 -5.24 -4.77 20.90
CA CYS A 59 -5.45 -5.50 19.65
C CYS A 59 -4.21 -5.31 18.76
N ASP A 60 -3.06 -5.67 19.32
CA ASP A 60 -1.75 -5.24 18.81
C ASP A 60 -1.51 -5.72 17.37
N ALA A 61 -1.81 -6.98 17.06
CA ALA A 61 -1.70 -7.52 15.70
C ALA A 61 -2.59 -6.77 14.70
N TYR A 62 -3.80 -6.37 15.09
CA TYR A 62 -4.68 -5.57 14.24
C TYR A 62 -4.14 -4.15 14.05
N ASN A 63 -3.62 -3.53 15.12
CA ASN A 63 -3.01 -2.20 15.05
C ASN A 63 -1.80 -2.20 14.11
N HIS A 64 -0.94 -3.21 14.22
CA HIS A 64 0.20 -3.40 13.33
C HIS A 64 -0.24 -3.61 11.88
N PHE A 65 -1.21 -4.50 11.63
CA PHE A 65 -1.82 -4.67 10.32
C PHE A 65 -2.31 -3.34 9.72
N ARG A 66 -3.04 -2.53 10.50
CA ARG A 66 -3.54 -1.22 10.06
C ARG A 66 -2.40 -0.25 9.73
N HIS A 67 -1.31 -0.30 10.50
CA HIS A 67 -0.12 0.47 10.23
C HIS A 67 0.54 0.06 8.90
N CYS A 68 0.80 -1.24 8.69
CA CYS A 68 1.35 -1.76 7.44
C CYS A 68 0.46 -1.43 6.23
N LEU A 69 -0.86 -1.49 6.39
CA LEU A 69 -1.83 -1.15 5.35
C LEU A 69 -1.75 0.35 4.99
N SER A 70 -1.59 1.22 5.99
CA SER A 70 -1.39 2.66 5.78
C SER A 70 -0.06 2.95 5.10
N GLN A 71 1.01 2.27 5.50
CA GLN A 71 2.31 2.38 4.85
C GLN A 71 2.23 1.95 3.38
N LEU A 72 1.60 0.80 3.11
CA LEU A 72 1.39 0.30 1.74
C LEU A 72 0.65 1.32 0.87
N GLN A 73 -0.40 1.95 1.41
CA GLN A 73 -1.16 2.99 0.69
C GLN A 73 -0.32 4.24 0.38
N ALA A 74 0.64 4.58 1.24
CA ALA A 74 1.52 5.73 1.05
C ALA A 74 2.64 5.46 0.03
N LEU A 75 2.90 4.20 -0.33
CA LEU A 75 3.93 3.86 -1.32
C LEU A 75 3.46 4.19 -2.75
N VAL A 76 4.34 4.88 -3.47
CA VAL A 76 4.19 5.19 -4.89
C VAL A 76 5.54 4.92 -5.55
N ASP A 77 5.75 3.69 -6.01
CA ASP A 77 7.00 3.27 -6.67
C ASP A 77 6.74 2.11 -7.62
N GLY A 78 6.68 2.40 -8.92
CA GLY A 78 6.30 1.45 -9.98
C GLY A 78 4.85 0.94 -9.91
N CYS A 79 4.20 1.05 -8.75
CA CYS A 79 2.84 0.66 -8.48
C CYS A 79 2.24 1.59 -7.41
N SER A 80 0.93 1.83 -7.50
CA SER A 80 0.15 2.56 -6.51
C SER A 80 -0.89 1.65 -5.87
N PHE A 81 -1.15 1.87 -4.58
CA PHE A 81 -2.08 1.05 -3.80
C PHE A 81 -3.25 1.90 -3.29
N ARG A 82 -4.47 1.42 -3.54
CA ARG A 82 -5.69 2.01 -2.98
C ARG A 82 -6.34 1.04 -2.02
N VAL A 83 -6.54 1.46 -0.78
CA VAL A 83 -7.10 0.62 0.29
C VAL A 83 -8.54 1.04 0.59
N GLN A 84 -9.41 0.06 0.81
CA GLN A 84 -10.80 0.25 1.23
C GLN A 84 -11.21 -0.82 2.22
N GLN A 85 -11.89 -0.45 3.30
CA GLN A 85 -12.64 -1.40 4.10
C GLN A 85 -13.96 -1.72 3.40
N LEU A 86 -14.32 -3.00 3.32
CA LEU A 86 -15.59 -3.46 2.79
C LEU A 86 -16.57 -3.76 3.94
N PRO A 87 -17.87 -3.48 3.75
CA PRO A 87 -18.87 -3.76 4.77
C PRO A 87 -19.04 -5.28 4.94
N SER A 88 -19.25 -5.70 6.19
CA SER A 88 -19.53 -7.09 6.58
C SER A 88 -20.95 -7.55 6.20
N THR A 89 -21.75 -6.70 5.54
CA THR A 89 -23.14 -6.96 5.11
C THR A 89 -23.24 -7.58 3.71
N CYS A 90 -22.13 -8.06 3.12
CA CYS A 90 -22.11 -8.70 1.81
C CYS A 90 -23.03 -9.93 1.75
N ALA A 91 -23.36 -10.43 0.55
CA ALA A 91 -24.24 -11.60 0.42
C ALA A 91 -23.68 -12.82 1.19
N GLN A 92 -24.54 -13.47 1.97
CA GLN A 92 -24.18 -14.64 2.77
C GLN A 92 -24.60 -15.92 2.06
N PHE A 93 -23.65 -16.61 1.41
CA PHE A 93 -23.94 -17.88 0.74
C PHE A 93 -23.96 -19.07 1.72
N LEU A 94 -23.07 -19.07 2.71
CA LEU A 94 -22.97 -20.11 3.74
C LEU A 94 -23.71 -19.68 5.01
N LEU A 95 -24.37 -20.61 5.69
CA LEU A 95 -25.00 -20.36 6.99
C LEU A 95 -23.93 -20.37 8.10
N TYR A 96 -23.55 -19.20 8.59
CA TYR A 96 -22.60 -19.01 9.69
C TYR A 96 -22.94 -17.72 10.46
N GLU A 97 -22.48 -17.60 11.70
CA GLU A 97 -22.62 -16.38 12.47
C GLU A 97 -21.61 -15.32 12.00
N ARG A 98 -22.07 -14.10 11.71
CA ARG A 98 -21.19 -12.98 11.39
C ARG A 98 -20.83 -12.22 12.66
N ILE A 99 -19.55 -12.12 12.92
CA ILE A 99 -19.00 -11.36 14.04
C ILE A 99 -18.52 -9.98 13.56
N GLU A 100 -18.71 -8.95 14.36
CA GLU A 100 -18.29 -7.58 14.03
C GLU A 100 -16.76 -7.40 14.03
N GLN A 101 -16.07 -8.32 14.71
CA GLN A 101 -14.62 -8.35 14.83
C GLN A 101 -13.94 -8.84 13.55
N LEU A 102 -14.68 -9.45 12.62
CA LEU A 102 -14.15 -9.92 11.35
C LEU A 102 -14.34 -8.84 10.27
N GLU A 103 -13.23 -8.26 9.84
CA GLU A 103 -13.21 -7.23 8.81
C GLU A 103 -12.72 -7.78 7.47
N LEU A 104 -13.27 -7.20 6.39
CA LEU A 104 -12.81 -7.45 5.03
C LEU A 104 -12.23 -6.17 4.44
N TRP A 105 -11.01 -6.27 3.93
CA TRP A 105 -10.28 -5.18 3.29
C TRP A 105 -10.05 -5.50 1.83
N LYS A 106 -10.21 -4.48 0.98
CA LYS A 106 -9.88 -4.50 -0.43
C LYS A 106 -8.71 -3.57 -0.70
N VAL A 107 -7.66 -4.10 -1.29
CA VAL A 107 -6.53 -3.31 -1.81
C VAL A 107 -6.51 -3.43 -3.32
N THR A 108 -6.45 -2.32 -4.04
CA THR A 108 -6.25 -2.31 -5.49
C THR A 108 -4.84 -1.83 -5.78
N ALA A 109 -4.01 -2.70 -6.36
CA ALA A 109 -2.68 -2.39 -6.82
C ALA A 109 -2.72 -2.06 -8.32
N THR A 110 -2.26 -0.88 -8.71
CA THR A 110 -2.27 -0.43 -10.11
C THR A 110 -0.84 -0.10 -10.54
N PRO A 111 -0.31 -0.73 -11.61
CA PRO A 111 1.02 -0.40 -12.12
C PRO A 111 1.04 1.05 -12.62
N LEU A 112 2.14 1.75 -12.35
CA LEU A 112 2.35 3.11 -12.81
C LEU A 112 3.08 3.09 -14.16
N PRO A 113 2.69 3.95 -15.12
CA PRO A 113 3.44 4.11 -16.36
C PRO A 113 4.87 4.60 -16.06
N LEU A 114 5.87 4.06 -16.77
CA LEU A 114 7.29 4.42 -16.63
C LEU A 114 7.57 5.91 -16.96
N ASP A 115 6.66 6.61 -17.65
CA ASP A 115 6.91 7.93 -18.25
C ASP A 115 6.59 9.14 -17.35
N GLN A 116 6.42 8.97 -16.03
CA GLN A 116 6.13 10.10 -15.11
C GLN A 116 7.34 10.60 -14.29
N TRP A 117 8.54 10.06 -14.50
CA TRP A 117 9.77 10.74 -14.07
C TRP A 117 10.20 11.76 -15.13
N SER A 118 9.46 12.87 -15.22
CA SER A 118 10.05 14.10 -15.75
C SER A 118 10.94 14.69 -14.66
N ASP A 119 12.25 14.68 -14.89
CA ASP A 119 13.25 15.42 -14.13
C ASP A 119 12.73 16.81 -13.79
N SER A 120 12.48 17.03 -12.50
CA SER A 120 12.33 18.38 -11.98
C SER A 120 13.73 18.96 -11.85
N GLU A 121 14.30 19.42 -12.95
CA GLU A 121 15.53 20.23 -12.95
C GLU A 121 15.30 21.47 -12.06
N PRO A 122 16.17 21.77 -11.08
CA PRO A 122 16.08 23.00 -10.32
C PRO A 122 16.45 24.18 -11.22
N VAL A 123 15.51 25.10 -11.42
CA VAL A 123 15.76 26.39 -12.10
C VAL A 123 16.80 27.16 -11.28
N LEU A 124 18.06 27.10 -11.73
CA LEU A 124 19.14 27.98 -11.29
C LEU A 124 18.96 29.35 -11.95
N SER A 125 18.22 30.23 -11.27
CA SER A 125 18.15 31.65 -11.59
C SER A 125 19.49 32.32 -11.28
N GLY A 126 20.32 32.54 -12.30
CA GLY A 126 21.52 33.39 -12.22
C GLY A 126 21.68 34.21 -13.49
N PRO A 127 21.90 35.53 -13.42
CA PRO A 127 22.19 36.33 -14.61
C PRO A 127 23.61 36.03 -15.08
N GLY A 128 23.74 35.48 -16.29
CA GLY A 128 25.02 35.23 -16.96
C GLY A 128 25.77 36.53 -17.31
N PRO A 129 27.11 36.46 -17.49
CA PRO A 129 27.97 37.62 -17.56
C PRO A 129 27.83 38.38 -18.88
N GLY A 130 27.93 39.71 -18.80
CA GLY A 130 27.84 40.63 -19.94
C GLY A 130 28.91 40.37 -21.00
N ARG A 131 28.48 40.40 -22.28
CA ARG A 131 29.38 40.47 -23.43
C ARG A 131 30.03 41.87 -23.52
N PRO A 132 31.35 41.98 -23.72
CA PRO A 132 31.94 43.24 -24.15
C PRO A 132 31.75 43.44 -25.67
N SER A 133 31.29 44.64 -26.04
CA SER A 133 31.18 45.10 -27.43
C SER A 133 32.57 45.35 -28.01
N ARG A 134 32.92 44.62 -29.07
CA ARG A 134 34.03 44.97 -29.97
C ARG A 134 33.46 45.70 -31.19
N SER A 135 33.86 46.93 -31.39
CA SER A 135 33.79 47.60 -32.69
C SER A 135 35.07 48.40 -32.87
N ASP A 136 35.99 47.83 -33.63
CA ASP A 136 37.16 48.53 -34.17
C ASP A 136 36.81 49.10 -35.56
N SER A 137 37.09 50.41 -35.68
CA SER A 137 37.79 51.06 -36.77
C SER A 137 37.14 51.20 -38.16
N SER A 138 36.80 52.44 -38.50
CA SER A 138 37.44 53.21 -39.60
C SER A 138 37.37 54.70 -39.31
#